data_AF-A0A432P432-F1
#
_entry.id   AF-A0A432P432-F1
#
_cell.length_a   1.000
_cell.length_b   1.000
_cell.length_c   1.000
_cell.angle_alpha   90.00
_cell.angle_beta   90.00
_cell.angle_gamma   90.00
#
_symmetry.space_group_name_H-M   'P 1'
#
loop_
_entity.id
_entity.type
_entity.pdbx_description
1 polymer ?
#
loop_
_entity_poly.entity_id
_entity_poly.type
_entity_poly.pdbx_seq_one_letter_code
_entity_poly.pdbx_strand_id
1 'polypeptide(L)'
;MKQLRAAQSTSEKRKKASYVGVPAIFELQMACHVLVKAYGASIYHVGSSLERPDWRDVDLAMILDDEAFQREFPNAPLHSASWELDPKWLILTVALSKWLSEKSGVPVDFKFQPRTFANERHSGPRNPIGRYITANPASQEDNADA
;
A
#
# COMPACT_ATOMS: atom_id res chain seq x y z
N MET A 1 -1.11 -31.20 51.22
CA MET A 1 -0.76 -29.99 50.45
C MET A 1 -0.77 -30.34 48.96
N LYS A 2 -1.73 -29.82 48.18
CA LYS A 2 -1.77 -29.95 46.72
C LYS A 2 -1.16 -28.69 46.12
N GLN A 3 0.00 -28.80 45.48
CA GLN A 3 0.56 -27.72 44.67
C GLN A 3 -0.34 -27.49 43.45
N LEU A 4 -1.00 -26.34 43.36
CA LEU A 4 -1.56 -25.85 42.10
C LEU A 4 -0.39 -25.38 41.22
N ARG A 5 -0.17 -26.05 40.09
CA ARG A 5 0.64 -25.50 39.01
C ARG A 5 -0.20 -24.45 38.27
N ALA A 6 0.22 -23.19 38.35
CA ALA A 6 -0.30 -22.13 37.49
C ALA A 6 0.07 -22.48 36.04
N ALA A 7 -0.93 -22.65 35.18
CA ALA A 7 -0.72 -22.72 33.75
C ALA A 7 -0.26 -21.33 33.27
N GLN A 8 1.02 -21.18 32.96
CA GLN A 8 1.52 -20.03 32.24
C GLN A 8 0.96 -20.07 30.82
N SER A 9 -0.09 -19.29 30.59
CA SER A 9 -0.56 -18.97 29.24
C SER A 9 0.41 -17.97 28.62
N THR A 10 1.48 -18.46 28.00
CA THR A 10 2.26 -17.67 27.05
C THR A 10 1.51 -17.67 25.72
N SER A 11 0.40 -16.95 25.65
CA SER A 11 -0.22 -16.61 24.37
C SER A 11 0.78 -15.74 23.60
N GLU A 12 1.54 -16.34 22.69
CA GLU A 12 2.33 -15.58 21.71
C GLU A 12 1.39 -14.56 21.04
N LYS A 13 1.72 -13.26 21.20
CA LYS A 13 0.91 -12.21 20.59
C LYS A 13 0.96 -12.41 19.08
N ARG A 14 -0.19 -12.67 18.46
CA ARG A 14 -0.30 -12.78 17.00
C ARG A 14 0.33 -11.56 16.34
N LYS A 15 1.25 -11.78 15.39
CA LYS A 15 1.83 -10.70 14.59
C LYS A 15 0.70 -9.97 13.86
N LYS A 16 0.64 -8.65 14.02
CA LYS A 16 -0.36 -7.82 13.33
C LYS A 16 -0.03 -7.75 11.84
N ALA A 17 -1.07 -7.69 11.01
CA ALA A 17 -0.91 -7.45 9.58
C ALA A 17 -0.47 -6.01 9.27
N SER A 18 -0.81 -5.07 10.16
CA SER A 18 -0.43 -3.66 10.11
C SER A 18 -0.50 -3.08 11.52
N TYR A 19 0.39 -2.14 11.82
CA TYR A 19 0.38 -1.35 13.05
C TYR A 19 -0.25 0.03 12.87
N VAL A 20 -0.78 0.33 11.68
CA VAL A 20 -1.58 1.53 11.40
C VAL A 20 -2.96 1.41 12.05
N GLY A 21 -3.44 2.51 12.62
CA GLY A 21 -4.78 2.57 13.22
C GLY A 21 -5.89 2.27 12.20
N VAL A 22 -6.97 1.66 12.67
CA VAL A 22 -8.09 1.22 11.80
C VAL A 22 -8.75 2.38 11.03
N PRO A 23 -9.04 3.56 11.63
CA PRO A 23 -9.59 4.69 10.86
C PRO A 23 -8.65 5.13 9.74
N ALA A 24 -7.37 5.35 10.07
CA ALA A 24 -6.36 5.80 9.12
C ALA A 24 -6.18 4.83 7.96
N ILE A 25 -6.14 3.51 8.20
CA ILE A 25 -5.96 2.54 7.11
C ILE A 25 -7.18 2.49 6.17
N PHE A 26 -8.41 2.68 6.69
CA PHE A 26 -9.61 2.76 5.86
C PHE A 26 -9.70 4.06 5.07
N GLU A 27 -9.30 5.18 5.66
CA GLU A 27 -9.18 6.46 4.95
C GLU A 27 -8.14 6.38 3.83
N LEU A 28 -6.99 5.74 4.08
CA LEU A 28 -6.00 5.45 3.05
C LEU A 28 -6.56 4.51 1.98
N GLN A 29 -7.35 3.48 2.34
CA GLN A 29 -8.02 2.61 1.37
C GLN A 29 -8.91 3.42 0.43
N MET A 30 -9.72 4.35 0.97
CA MET A 30 -10.61 5.19 0.17
C MET A 30 -9.82 6.16 -0.73
N ALA A 31 -8.80 6.84 -0.19
CA ALA A 31 -8.01 7.80 -0.94
C ALA A 31 -7.18 7.12 -2.04
N CYS A 32 -6.52 5.99 -1.72
CA CYS A 32 -5.75 5.20 -2.67
C CYS A 32 -6.62 4.62 -3.78
N HIS A 33 -7.92 4.38 -3.54
CA HIS A 33 -8.80 3.89 -4.59
C HIS A 33 -8.88 4.83 -5.80
N VAL A 34 -8.92 6.13 -5.55
CA VAL A 34 -8.94 7.14 -6.62
C VAL A 34 -7.67 7.05 -7.46
N LEU A 35 -6.52 6.91 -6.81
CA LEU A 35 -5.23 6.78 -7.48
C LEU A 35 -5.10 5.46 -8.26
N VAL A 36 -5.53 4.34 -7.67
CA VAL A 36 -5.57 3.04 -8.35
C VAL A 36 -6.40 3.11 -9.62
N LYS A 37 -7.57 3.77 -9.58
CA LYS A 37 -8.41 3.98 -10.77
C LYS A 37 -7.76 4.92 -11.80
N ALA A 38 -7.11 5.99 -11.35
CA ALA A 38 -6.48 6.96 -12.24
C ALA A 38 -5.30 6.36 -13.02
N TYR A 39 -4.48 5.53 -12.36
CA TYR A 39 -3.28 4.94 -12.96
C TYR A 39 -3.50 3.53 -13.53
N GLY A 40 -4.61 2.86 -13.20
CA GLY A 40 -4.80 1.44 -13.54
C GLY A 40 -3.77 0.52 -12.90
N ALA A 41 -3.11 0.98 -11.82
CA ALA A 41 -1.98 0.32 -11.19
C ALA A 41 -2.21 0.09 -9.69
N SER A 42 -1.39 -0.76 -9.08
CA SER A 42 -1.55 -1.13 -7.67
C SER A 42 -0.70 -0.27 -6.77
N ILE A 43 -1.28 0.13 -5.64
CA ILE A 43 -0.54 0.72 -4.52
C ILE A 43 -0.38 -0.36 -3.45
N TYR A 44 0.79 -0.41 -2.84
CA TYR A 44 1.12 -1.33 -1.76
C TYR A 44 1.52 -0.55 -0.52
N HIS A 45 0.89 -0.89 0.60
CA HIS A 45 1.41 -0.58 1.92
C HIS A 45 2.62 -1.48 2.20
N VAL A 46 3.74 -0.87 2.53
CA VAL A 46 5.03 -1.52 2.79
C VAL A 46 5.68 -0.95 4.06
N GLY A 47 6.93 -1.32 4.31
CA GLY A 47 7.79 -0.62 5.27
C GLY A 47 7.46 -0.89 6.73
N SER A 48 7.93 0.00 7.60
CA SER A 48 8.08 -0.29 9.03
C SER A 48 6.76 -0.49 9.77
N SER A 49 5.69 0.14 9.30
CA SER A 49 4.34 0.03 9.87
C SER A 49 3.68 -1.33 9.63
N LEU A 50 4.28 -2.22 8.82
CA LEU A 50 3.90 -3.64 8.74
C LEU A 50 4.64 -4.53 9.74
N GLU A 51 5.74 -4.04 10.32
CA GLU A 51 6.68 -4.87 11.07
C GLU A 51 6.62 -4.62 12.57
N ARG A 52 6.51 -3.35 12.98
CA ARG A 52 6.63 -2.92 14.37
C ARG A 52 5.69 -1.74 14.71
N PRO A 53 5.35 -1.53 16.00
CA PRO A 53 4.43 -0.46 16.42
C PRO A 53 5.02 0.96 16.43
N ASP A 54 6.35 1.09 16.51
CA ASP A 54 7.11 2.35 16.55
C ASP A 54 7.54 2.79 15.13
N TRP A 55 6.56 2.87 14.24
CA TRP A 55 6.75 3.40 12.88
C TRP A 55 6.57 4.91 12.87
N ARG A 56 7.23 5.58 11.91
CA ARG A 56 7.27 7.05 11.80
C ARG A 56 6.29 7.57 10.75
N ASP A 57 6.18 6.83 9.65
CA ASP A 57 5.32 7.08 8.50
C ASP A 57 4.75 5.75 7.95
N VAL A 58 3.72 5.90 7.13
CA VAL A 58 3.13 4.82 6.33
C VAL A 58 3.72 4.87 4.93
N ASP A 59 4.57 3.90 4.59
CA ASP A 59 5.18 3.77 3.27
C ASP A 59 4.16 3.19 2.26
N LEU A 60 3.89 3.94 1.19
CA LEU A 60 2.99 3.55 0.11
C LEU A 60 3.74 3.57 -1.24
N ALA A 61 3.82 2.43 -1.90
CA ALA A 61 4.47 2.31 -3.20
C ALA A 61 3.45 2.03 -4.30
N MET A 62 3.27 2.95 -5.25
CA MET A 62 2.61 2.66 -6.52
C MET A 62 3.59 2.00 -7.46
N ILE A 63 3.37 0.71 -7.73
CA ILE A 63 4.25 -0.05 -8.61
C ILE A 63 3.65 -0.05 -10.02
N LEU A 64 4.37 0.55 -10.95
CA LEU A 64 4.02 0.63 -12.36
C LEU A 64 4.81 -0.42 -13.15
N ASP A 65 4.22 -0.93 -14.24
CA ASP A 65 5.01 -1.57 -15.31
C ASP A 65 6.12 -0.62 -15.77
N ASP A 66 7.30 -1.14 -16.09
CA ASP A 66 8.45 -0.30 -16.47
C ASP A 66 8.12 0.62 -17.67
N GLU A 67 7.33 0.13 -18.64
CA GLU A 67 6.83 0.93 -19.77
C GLU A 67 5.87 2.05 -19.33
N ALA A 68 4.98 1.75 -18.38
CA ALA A 68 4.06 2.74 -17.82
C ALA A 68 4.80 3.77 -16.97
N PHE A 69 5.81 3.33 -16.21
CA PHE A 69 6.69 4.20 -15.46
C PHE A 69 7.47 5.14 -16.39
N GLN A 70 8.07 4.63 -17.47
CA GLN A 70 8.76 5.47 -18.46
C GLN A 70 7.81 6.44 -19.15
N ARG A 71 6.57 6.04 -19.45
CA ARG A 71 5.57 6.95 -20.02
C ARG A 71 5.24 8.10 -19.08
N GLU A 72 5.12 7.80 -17.79
CA GLU A 72 4.84 8.81 -16.76
C GLU A 72 6.06 9.72 -16.52
N PHE A 73 7.26 9.15 -16.50
CA PHE A 73 8.53 9.82 -16.21
C PHE A 73 9.54 9.60 -17.37
N PRO A 74 9.37 10.27 -18.52
CA PRO A 74 10.12 9.95 -19.74
C PRO A 74 11.62 10.21 -19.65
N ASN A 75 12.07 11.00 -18.67
CA ASN A 75 13.49 11.31 -18.46
C ASN A 75 14.08 10.53 -17.26
N ALA A 76 13.28 9.69 -16.60
CA ALA A 76 13.74 8.91 -15.48
C ALA A 76 14.61 7.73 -15.95
N PRO A 77 15.81 7.53 -15.37
CA PRO A 77 16.64 6.37 -15.67
C PRO A 77 16.12 5.12 -14.92
N LEU A 78 15.37 4.24 -15.61
CA LEU A 78 14.71 3.06 -15.02
C LEU A 78 15.65 2.07 -14.30
N HIS A 79 16.89 1.91 -14.79
CA HIS A 79 17.81 0.87 -14.30
C HIS A 79 18.73 1.34 -13.18
N SER A 80 18.52 2.55 -12.66
CA SER A 80 19.24 3.09 -11.51
C SER A 80 18.27 3.82 -10.60
N ALA A 81 18.47 3.77 -9.28
CA ALA A 81 17.62 4.47 -8.30
C ALA A 81 17.56 6.01 -8.47
N SER A 82 18.23 6.57 -9.48
CA SER A 82 18.25 8.00 -9.77
C SER A 82 16.98 8.52 -10.46
N TRP A 83 15.97 7.71 -10.78
CA TRP A 83 14.64 8.25 -11.14
C TRP A 83 14.01 9.07 -10.02
N GLU A 84 14.42 8.85 -8.77
CA GLU A 84 13.98 9.65 -7.61
C GLU A 84 14.43 11.12 -7.71
N LEU A 85 15.36 11.43 -8.62
CA LEU A 85 15.81 12.79 -8.93
C LEU A 85 15.02 13.45 -10.07
N ASP A 86 14.11 12.71 -10.73
CA ASP A 86 13.26 13.29 -11.76
C ASP A 86 12.32 14.36 -11.14
N PRO A 87 12.30 15.61 -11.66
CA PRO A 87 11.50 16.67 -11.07
C PRO A 87 10.00 16.39 -11.02
N LYS A 88 9.45 15.69 -12.04
CA LYS A 88 8.03 15.33 -12.06
C LYS A 88 7.75 14.27 -10.99
N TRP A 89 8.62 13.27 -10.86
CA TRP A 89 8.54 12.27 -9.79
C TRP A 89 8.57 12.94 -8.42
N LEU A 90 9.52 13.86 -8.17
CA LEU A 90 9.66 14.57 -6.89
C LEU A 90 8.40 15.35 -6.52
N ILE A 91 7.87 16.14 -7.45
CA ILE A 91 6.67 16.95 -7.19
C ILE A 91 5.47 16.05 -6.91
N LEU A 92 5.27 14.98 -7.69
CA LEU A 92 4.13 14.08 -7.51
C LEU A 92 4.24 13.28 -6.20
N THR A 93 5.41 12.73 -5.88
CA THR A 93 5.68 12.03 -4.61
C THR A 93 5.38 12.95 -3.42
N VAL A 94 5.92 14.17 -3.40
CA VAL A 94 5.68 15.13 -2.30
C VAL A 94 4.21 15.54 -2.21
N ALA A 95 3.58 15.85 -3.35
CA ALA A 95 2.18 16.28 -3.38
C ALA A 95 1.24 15.16 -2.90
N LEU A 96 1.44 13.93 -3.37
CA LEU A 96 0.62 12.78 -3.00
C LEU A 96 0.86 12.35 -1.55
N SER A 97 2.11 12.38 -1.06
CA SER A 97 2.41 12.20 0.37
C SER A 97 1.61 13.16 1.24
N LYS A 98 1.67 14.46 0.94
CA LYS A 98 0.94 15.48 1.69
C LYS A 98 -0.56 15.25 1.64
N TRP A 99 -1.10 15.02 0.44
CA TRP A 99 -2.53 14.80 0.25
C TRP A 99 -3.01 13.56 1.00
N LEU A 100 -2.29 12.44 0.93
CA LEU A 100 -2.65 11.20 1.63
C LEU A 100 -2.52 11.34 3.14
N SER A 101 -1.53 12.09 3.62
CA SER A 101 -1.44 12.45 5.04
C SER A 101 -2.63 13.26 5.51
N GLU A 102 -3.07 14.26 4.75
CA GLU A 102 -4.27 15.04 5.06
C GLU A 102 -5.53 14.16 5.09
N LYS A 103 -5.63 13.14 4.22
CA LYS A 103 -6.79 12.25 4.18
C LYS A 103 -6.84 11.23 5.31
N SER A 104 -5.69 10.82 5.84
CA SER A 104 -5.59 9.69 6.78
C SER A 104 -5.23 10.09 8.21
N GLY A 105 -4.86 11.36 8.42
CA GLY A 105 -4.41 11.86 9.72
C GLY A 105 -3.06 11.30 10.19
N VAL A 106 -2.33 10.57 9.34
CA VAL A 106 -1.00 10.00 9.66
C VAL A 106 0.05 10.44 8.64
N PRO A 107 1.35 10.51 9.02
CA PRO A 107 2.42 10.76 8.06
C PRO A 107 2.50 9.65 7.00
N VAL A 108 2.60 10.04 5.73
CA VAL A 108 2.66 9.12 4.57
C VAL A 108 3.89 9.43 3.73
N ASP A 109 4.66 8.40 3.41
CA ASP A 109 5.71 8.44 2.39
C ASP A 109 5.21 7.68 1.15
N PHE A 110 4.83 8.42 0.11
CA PHE A 110 4.27 7.87 -1.12
C PHE A 110 5.30 7.94 -2.24
N LYS A 111 5.47 6.85 -2.99
CA LYS A 111 6.39 6.83 -4.14
C LYS A 111 5.88 6.03 -5.32
N PHE A 112 6.28 6.43 -6.52
CA PHE A 112 6.18 5.60 -7.72
C PHE A 112 7.45 4.74 -7.84
N GLN A 113 7.28 3.47 -8.22
CA GLN A 113 8.41 2.56 -8.40
C GLN A 113 8.23 1.71 -9.68
N PRO A 114 9.28 1.55 -10.51
CA PRO A 114 9.25 0.61 -11.62
C PRO A 114 9.25 -0.83 -11.08
N ARG A 115 8.45 -1.70 -11.70
CA ARG A 115 8.18 -3.07 -11.22
C ARG A 115 9.45 -3.90 -11.12
N THR A 116 10.31 -3.85 -12.15
CA THR A 116 11.53 -4.66 -12.17
C THR A 116 12.41 -4.32 -10.97
N PHE A 117 12.67 -3.03 -10.75
CA PHE A 117 13.46 -2.58 -9.61
C PHE A 117 12.80 -2.93 -8.27
N ALA A 118 11.49 -2.72 -8.14
CA ALA A 118 10.77 -3.05 -6.91
C ALA A 118 10.99 -4.52 -6.54
N ASN A 119 10.84 -5.44 -7.50
CA ASN A 119 10.95 -6.88 -7.28
C ASN A 119 12.40 -7.31 -6.99
N GLU A 120 13.39 -6.70 -7.64
CA GLU A 120 14.80 -7.01 -7.41
C GLU A 120 15.31 -6.52 -6.04
N ARG A 121 14.85 -5.35 -5.57
CA ARG A 121 15.42 -4.68 -4.39
C ARG A 121 14.63 -4.87 -3.10
N HIS A 122 13.39 -5.32 -3.16
CA HIS A 122 12.53 -5.42 -1.98
C HIS A 122 11.82 -6.76 -1.89
N SER A 123 12.27 -7.62 -0.97
CA SER A 123 11.65 -8.93 -0.67
C SER A 123 10.69 -8.90 0.52
N GLY A 124 10.49 -7.74 1.14
CA GLY A 124 9.60 -7.55 2.29
C GLY A 124 8.11 -7.66 1.95
N PRO A 125 7.24 -7.69 2.98
CA PRO A 125 5.80 -7.77 2.80
C PRO A 125 5.24 -6.56 2.02
N ARG A 126 4.22 -6.81 1.20
CA ARG A 126 3.48 -5.80 0.44
C ARG A 126 1.98 -6.07 0.54
N ASN A 127 1.27 -5.20 1.23
CA ASN A 127 -0.18 -5.31 1.38
C ASN A 127 -0.87 -4.40 0.36
N PRO A 128 -1.68 -4.93 -0.59
CA PRO A 128 -2.36 -4.09 -1.57
C PRO A 128 -3.38 -3.17 -0.89
N ILE A 129 -3.43 -1.91 -1.31
CA ILE A 129 -4.32 -0.88 -0.77
C ILE A 129 -5.07 -0.17 -1.90
N GLY A 130 -6.30 0.29 -1.64
CA GLY A 130 -7.13 1.02 -2.61
C GLY A 130 -7.89 0.15 -3.62
N ARG A 131 -7.83 -1.18 -3.51
CA ARG A 131 -8.64 -2.07 -4.33
C ARG A 131 -10.01 -2.30 -3.69
N TYR A 132 -11.08 -2.12 -4.46
CA TYR A 132 -12.39 -2.65 -4.11
C TYR A 132 -12.61 -3.96 -4.85
N ILE A 133 -13.13 -4.94 -4.13
CA ILE A 133 -13.65 -6.18 -4.74
C ILE A 133 -15.01 -5.81 -5.32
N THR A 134 -15.12 -5.78 -6.63
CA THR A 134 -16.43 -5.70 -7.29
C THR A 134 -17.13 -7.05 -7.14
N ALA A 135 -18.38 -7.05 -6.70
CA ALA A 135 -19.21 -8.25 -6.80
C ALA A 135 -19.30 -8.64 -8.29
N ASN A 136 -19.16 -9.94 -8.59
CA ASN A 136 -19.30 -10.45 -9.94
C ASN A 136 -20.72 -10.11 -10.44
N PRO A 137 -20.91 -9.42 -11.58
CA PRO A 137 -22.25 -9.11 -12.10
C PRO A 137 -23.05 -10.34 -12.56
N ALA A 138 -22.46 -11.54 -12.56
CA ALA A 138 -23.08 -12.78 -13.04
C ALA A 138 -24.15 -13.40 -12.11
N SER A 139 -25.00 -12.59 -11.48
CA SER A 139 -26.17 -13.08 -10.74
C SER A 139 -27.47 -12.31 -11.08
N GLN A 140 -27.56 -11.77 -12.29
CA GLN A 140 -28.80 -11.19 -12.84
C GLN A 140 -29.17 -11.79 -14.21
N GLU A 141 -29.29 -13.11 -14.29
CA GLU A 141 -30.05 -13.77 -15.36
C GLU A 141 -30.76 -14.97 -14.72
N ASP A 142 -31.89 -14.72 -14.10
CA ASP A 142 -32.92 -15.71 -13.74
C ASP A 142 -34.16 -14.92 -13.30
N ASN A 143 -34.88 -14.37 -14.29
CA ASN A 143 -36.31 -14.03 -14.25
C ASN A 143 -36.67 -13.25 -15.51
N ALA A 144 -36.78 -13.97 -16.63
CA ALA A 144 -37.52 -13.51 -17.79
C ALA A 144 -38.38 -14.66 -18.32
N ASP A 145 -39.36 -15.06 -17.50
CA ASP A 145 -40.56 -15.76 -17.96
C ASP A 145 -41.76 -14.86 -17.64
N ALA A 146 -42.24 -14.13 -18.65
CA ALA A 146 -43.59 -13.58 -18.78
C ALA A 146 -43.86 -13.22 -20.24
#